data_AF-A0A1I4GB00-F1
#
_entry.id   AF-A0A1I4GB00-F1
#
_cell.length_a   1.000
_cell.length_b   1.000
_cell.length_c   1.000
_cell.angle_alpha   90.00
_cell.angle_beta   90.00
_cell.angle_gamma   90.00
#
_symmetry.space_group_name_H-M   'P 1'
#
loop_
_entity.id
_entity.type
_entity.pdbx_description
1 polymer ?
#
loop_
_entity_poly.entity_id
_entity_poly.type
_entity_poly.pdbx_seq_one_letter_code
_entity_poly.pdbx_strand_id
1 'polypeptide(L)'
;MVRRIVVALGGNAILTDDPTAQAQQEALEVTARQLIPLIKDNDVEIVVTHGNGPQVGNLLLQQLGSDSAKNPAMPLDTAVAMTQGQIGYWMTQAFTKALIKEGLERIPVASVVTRVVVDSHDPAFENPTKPIGPFYDEVQMNKMLEQYPDWKFVEDSGRGYRRVVASPKPERIVEAEAIKPLLDAAVLTTVSGGGGIPVVANEDGTYTGVEAVIDKDFSAAKLAELVDGDELVILTGVDNVFVNYNTPDQKKLEKVTLSEIGAYLEDGQFAAGSMKPKVEAAMAFVERTGRAATITSLENLEDFLANGSGTTIVAD
;
A
#
# COMPACT_ATOMS: atom_id res chain seq x y z
N MET A 1 23.84 14.37 -5.31
CA MET A 1 22.84 14.33 -4.22
C MET A 1 22.17 12.99 -4.37
N VAL A 2 22.07 12.20 -3.30
CA VAL A 2 21.40 10.90 -3.35
C VAL A 2 19.90 11.15 -3.47
N ARG A 3 19.26 10.50 -4.42
CA ARG A 3 17.83 10.64 -4.71
C ARG A 3 17.04 9.66 -3.85
N ARG A 4 15.99 10.11 -3.17
CA ARG A 4 15.14 9.24 -2.35
C ARG A 4 13.84 8.91 -3.06
N ILE A 5 13.60 7.62 -3.33
CA ILE A 5 12.41 7.15 -4.01
C ILE A 5 11.56 6.32 -3.05
N VAL A 6 10.29 6.70 -2.90
CA VAL A 6 9.31 5.87 -2.19
C VAL A 6 8.56 5.02 -3.20
N VAL A 7 8.64 3.70 -3.05
CA VAL A 7 8.02 2.73 -3.95
C VAL A 7 6.84 2.05 -3.24
N ALA A 8 5.63 2.26 -3.74
CA ALA A 8 4.42 1.62 -3.24
C ALA A 8 4.11 0.35 -4.05
N LEU A 9 4.28 -0.83 -3.44
CA LEU A 9 4.06 -2.11 -4.10
C LEU A 9 2.58 -2.44 -4.28
N GLY A 10 2.21 -2.87 -5.49
CA GLY A 10 0.92 -3.44 -5.87
C GLY A 10 0.54 -4.72 -5.09
N GLY A 11 -0.73 -5.14 -5.17
CA GLY A 11 -1.15 -6.43 -4.58
C GLY A 11 -0.44 -7.63 -5.23
N ASN A 12 -0.27 -7.55 -6.55
CA ASN A 12 0.42 -8.55 -7.38
C ASN A 12 1.90 -8.71 -7.05
N ALA A 13 2.51 -7.77 -6.31
CA ALA A 13 3.89 -7.87 -5.87
C ALA A 13 4.11 -8.97 -4.81
N ILE A 14 3.04 -9.33 -4.07
CA ILE A 14 3.09 -10.31 -2.98
C ILE A 14 2.24 -11.53 -3.29
N LEU A 15 1.00 -11.33 -3.76
CA LEU A 15 0.08 -12.43 -4.03
C LEU A 15 -0.35 -12.42 -5.50
N THR A 16 -0.10 -13.54 -6.18
CA THR A 16 -0.64 -13.85 -7.50
C THR A 16 -1.90 -14.70 -7.35
N ASP A 17 -1.91 -15.94 -7.83
CA ASP A 17 -3.07 -16.84 -7.78
C ASP A 17 -3.01 -17.82 -6.60
N ASP A 18 -1.81 -18.18 -6.14
CA ASP A 18 -1.59 -19.15 -5.06
C ASP A 18 -1.40 -18.44 -3.71
N PRO A 19 -2.31 -18.60 -2.73
CA PRO A 19 -2.25 -17.96 -1.42
C PRO A 19 -1.25 -18.60 -0.45
N THR A 20 -0.51 -19.63 -0.83
CA THR A 20 0.48 -20.27 0.04
C THR A 20 1.63 -19.33 0.39
N ALA A 21 2.25 -19.55 1.55
CA ALA A 21 3.42 -18.78 1.97
C ALA A 21 4.58 -18.93 0.96
N GLN A 22 4.76 -20.12 0.38
CA GLN A 22 5.80 -20.37 -0.61
C GLN A 22 5.60 -19.52 -1.87
N ALA A 23 4.40 -19.55 -2.47
CA ALA A 23 4.12 -18.76 -3.66
C ALA A 23 4.27 -17.26 -3.43
N GLN A 24 3.82 -16.77 -2.26
CA GLN A 24 3.98 -15.35 -1.91
C GLN A 24 5.44 -14.95 -1.69
N GLN A 25 6.27 -15.83 -1.12
CA GLN A 25 7.70 -15.62 -1.00
C GLN A 25 8.37 -15.59 -2.38
N GLU A 26 8.02 -16.51 -3.27
CA GLU A 26 8.54 -16.55 -4.65
C GLU A 26 8.16 -15.28 -5.43
N ALA A 27 6.92 -14.79 -5.27
CA ALA A 27 6.49 -13.52 -5.86
C ALA A 27 7.30 -12.33 -5.32
N LEU A 28 7.56 -12.29 -4.00
CA LEU A 28 8.40 -11.25 -3.41
C LEU A 28 9.85 -11.35 -3.86
N GLU A 29 10.39 -12.55 -4.12
CA GLU A 29 11.71 -12.70 -4.72
C GLU A 29 11.79 -12.13 -6.14
N VAL A 30 10.72 -12.29 -6.94
CA VAL A 30 10.62 -11.66 -8.27
C VAL A 30 10.62 -10.14 -8.13
N THR A 31 9.74 -9.62 -7.26
CA THR A 31 9.64 -8.18 -6.96
C THR A 31 10.97 -7.59 -6.51
N ALA A 32 11.63 -8.21 -5.53
CA ALA A 32 12.91 -7.74 -5.02
C ALA A 32 13.97 -7.66 -6.13
N ARG A 33 14.07 -8.68 -7.00
CA ARG A 33 15.00 -8.68 -8.14
C ARG A 33 14.72 -7.54 -9.12
N GLN A 34 13.45 -7.28 -9.43
CA GLN A 34 13.07 -6.21 -10.36
C GLN A 34 13.35 -4.82 -9.78
N LEU A 35 13.34 -4.66 -8.45
CA LEU A 35 13.68 -3.40 -7.80
C LEU A 35 15.18 -3.14 -7.67
N ILE A 36 16.06 -4.16 -7.72
CA ILE A 36 17.51 -3.94 -7.56
C ILE A 36 18.08 -2.93 -8.57
N PRO A 37 17.72 -2.92 -9.86
CA PRO A 37 18.14 -1.89 -10.81
C PRO A 37 18.00 -0.45 -10.30
N LEU A 38 17.00 -0.14 -9.47
CA LEU A 38 16.82 1.21 -8.90
C LEU A 38 17.97 1.65 -7.99
N ILE A 39 18.71 0.72 -7.37
CA ILE A 39 19.73 1.02 -6.35
C ILE A 39 21.15 0.65 -6.78
N LYS A 40 21.34 0.15 -8.01
CA LYS A 40 22.64 -0.35 -8.48
C LYS A 40 23.73 0.72 -8.49
N ASP A 41 23.38 1.95 -8.84
CA ASP A 41 24.33 3.05 -9.05
C ASP A 41 24.69 3.80 -7.74
N ASN A 42 24.13 3.39 -6.59
CA ASN A 42 24.35 3.98 -5.25
C ASN A 42 24.04 5.48 -5.15
N ASP A 43 23.27 6.00 -6.08
CA ASP A 43 22.77 7.36 -6.12
C ASP A 43 21.28 7.44 -5.73
N VAL A 44 20.66 6.29 -5.42
CA VAL A 44 19.26 6.19 -5.02
C VAL A 44 19.12 5.46 -3.68
N GLU A 45 18.37 6.07 -2.77
CA GLU A 45 17.81 5.44 -1.57
C GLU A 45 16.37 5.04 -1.86
N ILE A 46 16.01 3.78 -1.55
CA ILE A 46 14.63 3.31 -1.72
C ILE A 46 13.96 3.05 -0.38
N VAL A 47 12.70 3.47 -0.30
CA VAL A 47 11.79 3.10 0.78
C VAL A 47 10.63 2.35 0.16
N VAL A 48 10.31 1.18 0.67
CA VAL A 48 9.29 0.32 0.10
C VAL A 48 8.09 0.28 1.03
N THR A 49 6.90 0.53 0.49
CA THR A 49 5.64 0.24 1.16
C THR A 49 4.91 -0.85 0.41
N HIS A 50 3.94 -1.51 1.06
CA HIS A 50 3.19 -2.58 0.42
C HIS A 50 1.76 -2.66 0.93
N GLY A 51 0.88 -3.29 0.14
CA GLY A 51 -0.45 -3.67 0.61
C GLY A 51 -0.42 -4.95 1.45
N ASN A 52 -1.53 -5.25 2.12
CA ASN A 52 -1.69 -6.49 2.88
C ASN A 52 -3.09 -7.12 2.70
N GLY A 53 -3.91 -6.65 1.76
CA GLY A 53 -5.35 -6.98 1.69
C GLY A 53 -5.65 -8.48 1.76
N PRO A 54 -5.05 -9.32 0.90
CA PRO A 54 -5.24 -10.77 0.97
C PRO A 54 -4.69 -11.39 2.26
N GLN A 55 -3.53 -10.91 2.75
CA GLN A 55 -2.85 -11.47 3.91
C GLN A 55 -3.63 -11.17 5.20
N VAL A 56 -4.04 -9.91 5.40
CA VAL A 56 -4.88 -9.52 6.55
C VAL A 56 -6.25 -10.18 6.46
N GLY A 57 -6.81 -10.33 5.26
CA GLY A 57 -8.06 -11.06 5.06
C GLY A 57 -7.99 -12.52 5.51
N ASN A 58 -6.94 -13.24 5.11
CA ASN A 58 -6.71 -14.62 5.56
C ASN A 58 -6.41 -14.72 7.05
N LEU A 59 -5.65 -13.77 7.60
CA LEU A 59 -5.37 -13.75 9.04
C LEU A 59 -6.65 -13.52 9.86
N LEU A 60 -7.52 -12.62 9.43
CA LEU A 60 -8.82 -12.41 10.07
C LEU A 60 -9.68 -13.68 10.06
N LEU A 61 -9.63 -14.47 8.98
CA LEU A 61 -10.31 -15.77 8.96
C LEU A 61 -9.76 -16.73 10.00
N GLN A 62 -8.44 -16.74 10.20
CA GLN A 62 -7.80 -17.54 11.23
C GLN A 62 -8.20 -17.07 12.63
N GLN A 63 -8.29 -15.75 12.85
CA GLN A 63 -8.78 -15.18 14.12
C GLN A 63 -10.21 -15.66 14.39
N LEU A 64 -11.12 -15.52 13.42
CA LEU A 64 -12.52 -15.92 13.57
C LEU A 64 -12.69 -17.43 13.72
N GLY A 65 -11.93 -18.22 12.97
CA GLY A 65 -11.98 -19.68 13.04
C GLY A 65 -11.43 -20.27 14.34
N SER A 66 -10.68 -19.49 15.11
CA SER A 66 -10.08 -19.91 16.39
C SER A 66 -10.60 -19.11 17.61
N ASP A 67 -11.57 -18.22 17.39
CA ASP A 67 -12.13 -17.35 18.41
C ASP A 67 -12.82 -18.15 19.52
N SER A 68 -12.38 -17.91 20.76
CA SER A 68 -12.95 -18.53 21.95
C SER A 68 -12.54 -17.76 23.20
N ALA A 69 -13.21 -18.01 24.33
CA ALA A 69 -12.83 -17.41 25.62
C ALA A 69 -11.36 -17.69 26.04
N LYS A 70 -10.72 -18.74 25.51
CA LYS A 70 -9.31 -19.08 25.77
C LYS A 70 -8.35 -18.56 24.71
N ASN A 71 -8.85 -18.19 23.54
CA ASN A 71 -8.08 -17.70 22.40
C ASN A 71 -8.93 -16.66 21.65
N PRO A 72 -9.11 -15.46 22.21
CA PRO A 72 -9.96 -14.45 21.62
C PRO A 72 -9.36 -13.94 20.31
N ALA A 73 -10.21 -13.69 19.32
CA ALA A 73 -9.81 -13.05 18.07
C ALA A 73 -9.14 -11.70 18.32
N MET A 74 -8.01 -11.48 17.66
CA MET A 74 -7.34 -10.17 17.67
C MET A 74 -8.10 -9.15 16.82
N PRO A 75 -8.12 -7.87 17.25
CA PRO A 75 -8.73 -6.81 16.46
C PRO A 75 -7.95 -6.53 15.17
N LEU A 76 -8.60 -5.85 14.22
CA LEU A 76 -8.06 -5.62 12.88
C LEU A 76 -6.72 -4.88 12.87
N ASP A 77 -6.53 -3.86 13.70
CA ASP A 77 -5.27 -3.12 13.83
C ASP A 77 -4.10 -4.03 14.25
N THR A 78 -4.36 -4.97 15.16
CA THR A 78 -3.38 -6.00 15.54
C THR A 78 -3.13 -6.98 14.40
N ALA A 79 -4.16 -7.37 13.63
CA ALA A 79 -3.97 -8.19 12.43
C ALA A 79 -3.13 -7.46 11.36
N VAL A 80 -3.28 -6.15 11.21
CA VAL A 80 -2.40 -5.31 10.37
C VAL A 80 -0.96 -5.40 10.87
N ALA A 81 -0.72 -5.24 12.18
CA ALA A 81 0.61 -5.38 12.76
C ALA A 81 1.26 -6.75 12.50
N MET A 82 0.49 -7.83 12.65
CA MET A 82 0.96 -9.19 12.32
C MET A 82 1.36 -9.32 10.86
N THR A 83 0.57 -8.75 9.93
CA THR A 83 0.87 -8.82 8.49
C THR A 83 2.07 -7.95 8.09
N GLN A 84 2.37 -6.87 8.83
CA GLN A 84 3.63 -6.14 8.65
C GLN A 84 4.83 -7.01 9.02
N GLY A 85 4.76 -7.74 10.14
CA GLY A 85 5.80 -8.69 10.52
C GLY A 85 5.96 -9.82 9.50
N GLN A 86 4.86 -10.40 9.03
CA GLN A 86 4.85 -11.46 8.03
C GLN A 86 5.48 -11.02 6.70
N ILE A 87 4.94 -9.97 6.08
CA ILE A 87 5.39 -9.52 4.76
C ILE A 87 6.75 -8.85 4.86
N GLY A 88 7.00 -8.07 5.92
CA GLY A 88 8.29 -7.45 6.17
C GLY A 88 9.43 -8.46 6.35
N TYR A 89 9.15 -9.61 6.98
CA TYR A 89 10.10 -10.73 7.04
C TYR A 89 10.39 -11.29 5.65
N TRP A 90 9.36 -11.64 4.87
CA TRP A 90 9.53 -12.19 3.52
C TRP A 90 10.24 -11.22 2.58
N MET A 91 9.90 -9.93 2.65
CA MET A 91 10.53 -8.89 1.84
C MET A 91 12.01 -8.72 2.20
N THR A 92 12.35 -8.74 3.50
CA THR A 92 13.74 -8.67 3.96
C THR A 92 14.56 -9.84 3.42
N GLN A 93 14.00 -11.05 3.48
CA GLN A 93 14.62 -12.25 2.91
C GLN A 93 14.82 -12.13 1.39
N ALA A 94 13.79 -11.68 0.68
CA ALA A 94 13.82 -11.50 -0.77
C ALA A 94 14.86 -10.46 -1.21
N PHE A 95 14.91 -9.30 -0.56
CA PHE A 95 15.92 -8.28 -0.84
C PHE A 95 17.33 -8.76 -0.51
N THR A 96 17.54 -9.39 0.64
CA THR A 96 18.85 -9.93 1.01
C THR A 96 19.36 -10.90 -0.05
N LYS A 97 18.49 -11.82 -0.51
CA LYS A 97 18.83 -12.77 -1.59
C LYS A 97 19.17 -12.06 -2.90
N ALA A 98 18.37 -11.06 -3.28
CA ALA A 98 18.58 -10.31 -4.52
C ALA A 98 19.88 -9.47 -4.48
N LEU A 99 20.18 -8.85 -3.34
CA LEU A 99 21.41 -8.07 -3.12
C LEU A 99 22.66 -8.95 -3.20
N ILE A 100 22.68 -10.11 -2.52
CA ILE A 100 23.81 -11.06 -2.58
C ILE A 100 24.09 -11.50 -4.02
N LYS A 101 23.04 -11.76 -4.81
CA LYS A 101 23.20 -12.19 -6.21
C LYS A 101 23.89 -11.14 -7.08
N GLU A 102 23.71 -9.87 -6.76
CA GLU A 102 24.26 -8.74 -7.52
C GLU A 102 25.55 -8.16 -6.88
N GLY A 103 26.09 -8.80 -5.82
CA GLY A 103 27.29 -8.31 -5.12
C GLY A 103 27.06 -7.03 -4.30
N LEU A 104 25.84 -6.83 -3.81
CA LEU A 104 25.39 -5.66 -3.06
C LEU A 104 25.09 -5.96 -1.59
N GLU A 105 25.62 -7.05 -1.03
CA GLU A 105 25.35 -7.52 0.34
C GLU A 105 25.78 -6.55 1.46
N ARG A 106 26.51 -5.49 1.12
CA ARG A 106 26.83 -4.38 2.05
C ARG A 106 25.62 -3.51 2.39
N ILE A 107 24.57 -3.51 1.55
CA ILE A 107 23.37 -2.69 1.75
C ILE A 107 22.54 -3.33 2.87
N PRO A 108 22.36 -2.65 4.02
CA PRO A 108 21.52 -3.17 5.08
C PRO A 108 20.05 -3.15 4.67
N VAL A 109 19.29 -4.14 5.12
CA VAL A 109 17.85 -4.23 4.88
C VAL A 109 17.11 -4.27 6.22
N ALA A 110 16.04 -3.48 6.35
CA ALA A 110 15.22 -3.46 7.55
C ALA A 110 13.73 -3.37 7.22
N SER A 111 12.91 -4.01 8.04
CA SER A 111 11.45 -3.83 8.05
C SER A 111 11.02 -3.18 9.36
N VAL A 112 10.24 -2.10 9.28
CA VAL A 112 9.83 -1.32 10.45
C VAL A 112 8.33 -1.44 10.66
N VAL A 113 7.94 -1.92 11.86
CA VAL A 113 6.53 -1.86 12.29
C VAL A 113 6.12 -0.40 12.37
N THR A 114 5.05 -0.05 11.66
CA THR A 114 4.68 1.34 11.39
C THR A 114 3.24 1.61 11.80
N ARG A 115 3.06 2.62 12.65
CA ARG A 115 1.78 3.18 13.08
C ARG A 115 1.48 4.46 12.32
N VAL A 116 0.22 4.65 11.97
CA VAL A 116 -0.23 5.77 11.16
C VAL A 116 -1.43 6.41 11.84
N VAL A 117 -1.27 7.69 12.16
CA VAL A 117 -2.28 8.51 12.80
C VAL A 117 -3.38 8.82 11.78
N VAL A 118 -4.62 8.64 12.22
CA VAL A 118 -5.84 8.96 11.48
C VAL A 118 -6.73 9.85 12.35
N ASP A 119 -7.57 10.67 11.71
CA ASP A 119 -8.56 11.49 12.43
C ASP A 119 -9.65 10.58 13.02
N SER A 120 -9.89 10.69 14.32
CA SER A 120 -10.98 9.95 14.99
C SER A 120 -12.37 10.36 14.49
N HIS A 121 -12.50 11.51 13.83
CA HIS A 121 -13.73 12.02 13.24
C HIS A 121 -13.77 11.87 11.71
N ASP A 122 -12.86 11.08 11.11
CA ASP A 122 -12.89 10.84 9.67
C ASP A 122 -14.25 10.24 9.26
N PRO A 123 -14.96 10.82 8.28
CA PRO A 123 -16.26 10.31 7.82
C PRO A 123 -16.25 8.84 7.39
N ALA A 124 -15.09 8.28 7.07
CA ALA A 124 -14.93 6.86 6.74
C ALA A 124 -15.32 5.92 7.90
N PHE A 125 -15.29 6.38 9.15
CA PHE A 125 -15.78 5.61 10.30
C PHE A 125 -17.31 5.46 10.30
N GLU A 126 -18.02 6.50 9.89
CA GLU A 126 -19.48 6.45 9.78
C GLU A 126 -19.92 5.63 8.56
N ASN A 127 -19.23 5.79 7.43
CA ASN A 127 -19.51 5.12 6.17
C ASN A 127 -18.32 4.26 5.68
N PRO A 128 -18.11 3.06 6.26
CA PRO A 128 -17.02 2.18 5.86
C PRO A 128 -17.28 1.58 4.46
N THR A 129 -16.28 1.66 3.60
CA THR A 129 -16.40 1.22 2.20
C THR A 129 -15.33 0.21 1.79
N LYS A 130 -14.30 -0.02 2.60
CA LYS A 130 -13.15 -0.85 2.22
C LYS A 130 -13.43 -2.32 2.49
N PRO A 131 -13.57 -3.18 1.46
CA PRO A 131 -13.87 -4.58 1.67
C PRO A 131 -12.62 -5.36 2.13
N ILE A 132 -12.79 -6.19 3.16
CA ILE A 132 -11.74 -7.03 3.77
C ILE A 132 -12.21 -8.47 3.94
N GLY A 133 -11.27 -9.39 4.14
CA GLY A 133 -11.60 -10.80 4.36
C GLY A 133 -12.15 -11.49 3.10
N PRO A 134 -12.73 -12.70 3.27
CA PRO A 134 -13.26 -13.51 2.18
C PRO A 134 -14.62 -13.00 1.69
N PHE A 135 -15.13 -13.68 0.67
CA PHE A 135 -16.53 -13.61 0.26
C PHE A 135 -17.40 -14.50 1.14
N TYR A 136 -18.57 -13.98 1.49
CA TYR A 136 -19.63 -14.65 2.21
C TYR A 136 -20.84 -14.79 1.28
N ASP A 137 -21.54 -15.91 1.34
CA ASP A 137 -22.92 -15.95 0.87
C ASP A 137 -23.86 -15.26 1.88
N GLU A 138 -25.12 -15.04 1.49
CA GLU A 138 -26.11 -14.35 2.34
C GLU A 138 -26.34 -15.09 3.68
N VAL A 139 -26.28 -16.42 3.69
CA VAL A 139 -26.48 -17.23 4.89
C VAL A 139 -25.29 -17.09 5.86
N GLN A 140 -24.07 -17.15 5.33
CA GLN A 140 -22.85 -16.97 6.10
C GLN A 140 -22.73 -15.54 6.64
N MET A 141 -23.10 -14.53 5.85
CA MET A 141 -23.14 -13.14 6.28
C MET A 141 -24.11 -12.95 7.45
N ASN A 142 -25.33 -13.48 7.35
CA ASN A 142 -26.33 -13.35 8.42
C ASN A 142 -25.85 -14.00 9.73
N LYS A 143 -25.17 -15.16 9.67
CA LYS A 143 -24.53 -15.77 10.85
C LYS A 143 -23.43 -14.89 11.46
N MET A 144 -22.63 -14.23 10.62
CA MET A 144 -21.60 -13.30 11.11
C MET A 144 -22.24 -12.10 11.79
N LEU A 145 -23.36 -11.58 11.29
CA LEU A 145 -24.10 -10.48 11.92
C LEU A 145 -24.76 -10.86 13.25
N GLU A 146 -25.15 -12.13 13.44
CA GLU A 146 -25.63 -12.62 14.74
C GLU A 146 -24.52 -12.59 15.80
N GLN A 147 -23.28 -12.92 15.41
CA GLN A 147 -22.13 -12.93 16.31
C GLN A 147 -21.48 -11.55 16.48
N TYR A 148 -21.49 -10.74 15.42
CA TYR A 148 -20.88 -9.41 15.34
C TYR A 148 -21.89 -8.39 14.80
N PRO A 149 -22.86 -7.93 15.62
CA PRO A 149 -23.94 -7.06 15.18
C PRO A 149 -23.49 -5.72 14.57
N ASP A 150 -22.30 -5.25 14.94
CA ASP A 150 -21.76 -3.96 14.49
C ASP A 150 -21.02 -4.04 13.15
N TRP A 151 -20.83 -5.25 12.60
CA TRP A 151 -20.17 -5.41 11.31
C TRP A 151 -21.05 -4.93 10.16
N LYS A 152 -20.42 -4.32 9.16
CA LYS A 152 -21.07 -3.92 7.91
C LYS A 152 -20.56 -4.79 6.77
N PHE A 153 -21.43 -5.09 5.82
CA PHE A 153 -21.11 -5.88 4.62
C PHE A 153 -21.56 -5.14 3.36
N VAL A 154 -20.84 -5.35 2.26
CA VAL A 154 -21.21 -4.88 0.92
C VAL A 154 -21.22 -6.04 -0.06
N GLU A 155 -22.15 -6.04 -1.01
CA GLU A 155 -22.10 -6.94 -2.15
C GLU A 155 -20.94 -6.55 -3.09
N ASP A 156 -20.15 -7.52 -3.50
CA ASP A 156 -18.96 -7.29 -4.34
C ASP A 156 -19.15 -7.97 -5.70
N SER A 157 -19.89 -7.28 -6.57
CA SER A 157 -20.03 -7.58 -8.01
C SER A 157 -20.50 -9.01 -8.30
N GLY A 158 -21.53 -9.51 -7.59
CA GLY A 158 -22.05 -10.86 -7.78
C GLY A 158 -21.16 -12.00 -7.25
N ARG A 159 -20.02 -11.69 -6.61
CA ARG A 159 -19.12 -12.68 -6.00
C ARG A 159 -19.48 -13.03 -4.56
N GLY A 160 -20.55 -12.42 -4.03
CA GLY A 160 -20.99 -12.52 -2.64
C GLY A 160 -20.77 -11.22 -1.87
N TYR A 161 -20.81 -11.32 -0.55
CA TYR A 161 -20.69 -10.20 0.39
C TYR A 161 -19.31 -10.18 1.02
N ARG A 162 -18.80 -9.00 1.35
CA ARG A 162 -17.54 -8.84 2.11
C ARG A 162 -17.72 -7.88 3.27
N ARG A 163 -17.07 -8.14 4.39
CA ARG A 163 -17.02 -7.19 5.53
C ARG A 163 -16.36 -5.91 5.03
N VAL A 164 -16.96 -4.76 5.33
CA VAL A 164 -16.36 -3.46 5.07
C VAL A 164 -15.90 -2.80 6.35
N VAL A 165 -14.80 -2.07 6.26
CA VAL A 165 -14.21 -1.30 7.36
C VAL A 165 -13.87 0.11 6.90
N ALA A 166 -13.62 0.98 7.88
CA ALA A 166 -13.21 2.35 7.64
C ALA A 166 -11.88 2.38 6.89
N SER A 167 -11.74 3.33 5.97
CA SER A 167 -10.49 3.62 5.27
C SER A 167 -10.17 5.11 5.38
N PRO A 168 -9.85 5.58 6.60
CA PRO A 168 -9.56 6.99 6.86
C PRO A 168 -8.24 7.41 6.19
N LYS A 169 -8.08 8.71 5.99
CA LYS A 169 -6.86 9.26 5.38
C LYS A 169 -5.70 9.29 6.40
N PRO A 170 -4.46 9.01 5.97
CA PRO A 170 -3.30 9.09 6.84
C PRO A 170 -2.91 10.55 7.11
N GLU A 171 -2.86 10.95 8.38
CA GLU A 171 -2.42 12.29 8.77
C GLU A 171 -0.91 12.34 9.01
N ARG A 172 -0.38 11.33 9.72
CA ARG A 172 1.02 11.28 10.16
C ARG A 172 1.50 9.83 10.28
N ILE A 173 2.77 9.60 9.98
CA ILE A 173 3.45 8.34 10.30
C ILE A 173 4.25 8.53 11.59
N VAL A 174 3.95 7.72 12.62
CA VAL A 174 4.55 7.88 13.95
C VAL A 174 6.05 7.63 13.91
N GLU A 175 6.48 6.59 13.17
CA GLU A 175 7.88 6.18 13.05
C GLU A 175 8.68 6.97 12.01
N ALA A 176 8.13 8.02 11.37
CA ALA A 176 8.85 8.78 10.32
C ALA A 176 10.24 9.28 10.78
N GLU A 177 10.34 9.81 12.00
CA GLU A 177 11.61 10.29 12.57
C GLU A 177 12.60 9.16 12.90
N ALA A 178 12.12 7.93 13.12
CA ALA A 178 12.98 6.77 13.28
C ALA A 178 13.40 6.17 11.94
N ILE A 179 12.58 6.35 10.89
CA ILE A 179 12.86 5.88 9.54
C ILE A 179 13.94 6.75 8.87
N LYS A 180 13.89 8.07 9.02
CA LYS A 180 14.85 9.00 8.40
C LYS A 180 16.33 8.61 8.61
N PRO A 181 16.81 8.34 9.84
CA PRO A 181 18.20 7.90 10.04
C PRO A 181 18.55 6.56 9.37
N LEU A 182 17.58 5.67 9.17
CA LEU A 182 17.81 4.43 8.43
C LEU A 182 18.06 4.74 6.95
N LEU A 183 17.27 5.65 6.38
CA LEU A 183 17.42 6.07 4.99
C LEU A 183 18.75 6.80 4.78
N ASP A 184 19.12 7.72 5.68
CA ASP A 184 20.40 8.44 5.63
C ASP A 184 21.61 7.49 5.76
N ALA A 185 21.40 6.31 6.36
CA ALA A 185 22.40 5.24 6.44
C ALA A 185 22.33 4.26 5.23
N ALA A 186 21.61 4.62 4.17
CA ALA A 186 21.36 3.80 2.98
C ALA A 186 20.74 2.42 3.28
N VAL A 187 19.95 2.31 4.36
CA VAL A 187 19.20 1.09 4.67
C VAL A 187 18.02 0.98 3.71
N LEU A 188 17.98 -0.12 2.96
CA LEU A 188 16.82 -0.50 2.17
C LEU A 188 15.69 -0.85 3.15
N THR A 189 14.71 0.06 3.26
CA THR A 189 13.72 -0.02 4.34
C THR A 189 12.34 -0.37 3.79
N THR A 190 11.70 -1.40 4.35
CA THR A 190 10.29 -1.70 4.14
C THR A 190 9.47 -1.16 5.31
N VAL A 191 8.47 -0.31 5.04
CA VAL A 191 7.67 0.37 6.08
C VAL A 191 6.20 0.43 5.68
N SER A 192 5.36 0.83 6.63
CA SER A 192 3.94 1.11 6.39
C SER A 192 3.18 -0.01 5.67
N GLY A 193 3.52 -1.27 5.99
CA GLY A 193 2.86 -2.43 5.42
C GLY A 193 1.35 -2.40 5.68
N GLY A 194 0.56 -2.64 4.62
CA GLY A 194 -0.89 -2.55 4.68
C GLY A 194 -1.45 -1.13 4.79
N GLY A 195 -0.63 -0.10 4.53
CA GLY A 195 -0.98 1.30 4.79
C GLY A 195 -0.64 1.78 6.21
N GLY A 196 -0.15 0.89 7.08
CA GLY A 196 0.20 1.21 8.46
C GLY A 196 -0.85 0.76 9.48
N ILE A 197 -0.44 0.57 10.73
CA ILE A 197 -1.34 0.25 11.84
C ILE A 197 -2.10 1.54 12.20
N PRO A 198 -3.43 1.60 11.98
CA PRO A 198 -4.21 2.79 12.28
C PRO A 198 -4.26 3.07 13.78
N VAL A 199 -3.92 4.30 14.15
CA VAL A 199 -4.00 4.79 15.53
C VAL A 199 -4.64 6.18 15.58
N VAL A 200 -5.30 6.50 16.68
CA VAL A 200 -5.73 7.87 17.01
C VAL A 200 -4.81 8.43 18.09
N ALA A 201 -4.51 9.72 18.01
CA ALA A 201 -3.75 10.42 19.05
C ALA A 201 -4.67 10.77 20.22
N ASN A 202 -4.27 10.43 21.44
CA ASN A 202 -4.96 10.79 22.67
C ASN A 202 -4.51 12.19 23.15
N GLU A 203 -5.30 12.84 24.00
CA GLU A 203 -4.99 14.18 24.56
C GLU A 203 -3.66 14.21 25.34
N ASP A 204 -3.25 13.08 25.92
CA ASP A 204 -2.00 12.91 26.68
C ASP A 204 -0.77 12.64 25.79
N GLY A 205 -0.95 12.62 24.47
CA GLY A 205 0.09 12.35 23.49
C GLY A 205 0.39 10.86 23.26
N THR A 206 -0.36 9.95 23.91
CA THR A 206 -0.30 8.53 23.60
C THR A 206 -1.15 8.18 22.37
N TYR A 207 -1.11 6.91 21.94
CA TYR A 207 -1.82 6.43 20.76
C TYR A 207 -2.69 5.23 21.11
N THR A 208 -3.90 5.17 20.55
CA THR A 208 -4.82 4.03 20.67
C THR A 208 -5.08 3.43 19.30
N GLY A 209 -4.99 2.10 19.17
CA GLY A 209 -5.33 1.39 17.95
C GLY A 209 -6.83 1.46 17.63
N VAL A 210 -7.17 1.56 16.35
CA VAL A 210 -8.56 1.61 15.88
C VAL A 210 -8.78 0.64 14.72
N GLU A 211 -9.92 -0.03 14.65
CA GLU A 211 -10.19 -0.97 13.55
C GLU A 211 -10.47 -0.24 12.23
N ALA A 212 -9.43 -0.07 11.41
CA ALA A 212 -9.51 0.50 10.08
C ALA A 212 -8.45 -0.12 9.13
N VAL A 213 -8.57 0.14 7.84
CA VAL A 213 -7.52 -0.14 6.85
C VAL A 213 -7.21 1.14 6.10
N ILE A 214 -6.04 1.70 6.34
CA ILE A 214 -5.56 2.89 5.64
C ILE A 214 -5.20 2.50 4.21
N ASP A 215 -5.54 3.36 3.25
CA ASP A 215 -5.11 3.13 1.88
C ASP A 215 -3.58 3.26 1.75
N LYS A 216 -2.95 2.19 1.26
CA LYS A 216 -1.49 2.10 1.15
C LYS A 216 -0.89 3.17 0.24
N ASP A 217 -1.60 3.59 -0.81
CA ASP A 217 -1.07 4.52 -1.81
C ASP A 217 -1.03 5.92 -1.18
N PHE A 218 -2.08 6.31 -0.43
CA PHE A 218 -2.07 7.54 0.38
C PHE A 218 -1.04 7.49 1.50
N SER A 219 -0.85 6.33 2.14
CA SER A 219 0.16 6.20 3.19
C SER A 219 1.58 6.31 2.61
N ALA A 220 1.82 5.76 1.42
CA ALA A 220 3.08 5.95 0.69
C ALA A 220 3.31 7.41 0.29
N ALA A 221 2.27 8.12 -0.18
CA ALA A 221 2.34 9.54 -0.47
C ALA A 221 2.69 10.37 0.79
N LYS A 222 2.04 10.07 1.91
CA LYS A 222 2.32 10.70 3.21
C LYS A 222 3.75 10.39 3.69
N LEU A 223 4.21 9.15 3.52
CA LEU A 223 5.58 8.77 3.84
C LEU A 223 6.58 9.56 3.00
N ALA A 224 6.36 9.62 1.68
CA ALA A 224 7.23 10.33 0.75
C ALA A 224 7.35 11.82 1.09
N GLU A 225 6.25 12.46 1.49
CA GLU A 225 6.28 13.82 2.06
C GLU A 225 7.16 13.89 3.32
N LEU A 226 6.94 12.99 4.28
CA LEU A 226 7.59 13.04 5.59
C LEU A 226 9.08 12.70 5.57
N VAL A 227 9.54 11.90 4.60
CA VAL A 227 10.96 11.51 4.45
C VAL A 227 11.70 12.33 3.41
N ASP A 228 11.12 13.43 2.95
CA ASP A 228 11.68 14.27 1.88
C ASP A 228 12.01 13.46 0.60
N GLY A 229 11.12 12.55 0.20
CA GLY A 229 11.24 11.75 -1.02
C GLY A 229 11.24 12.61 -2.29
N ASP A 230 12.21 12.41 -3.18
CA ASP A 230 12.35 13.12 -4.45
C ASP A 230 11.35 12.65 -5.51
N GLU A 231 10.86 11.41 -5.38
CA GLU A 231 9.81 10.85 -6.23
C GLU A 231 9.00 9.81 -5.45
N LEU A 232 7.69 9.78 -5.72
CA LEU A 232 6.80 8.69 -5.36
C LEU A 232 6.55 7.81 -6.58
N VAL A 233 6.83 6.52 -6.49
CA VAL A 233 6.54 5.53 -7.54
C VAL A 233 5.49 4.55 -7.03
N ILE A 234 4.34 4.51 -7.68
CA ILE A 234 3.26 3.56 -7.37
C ILE A 234 3.28 2.44 -8.41
N LEU A 235 3.58 1.22 -7.96
CA LEU A 235 3.59 0.04 -8.80
C LEU A 235 2.21 -0.63 -8.81
N THR A 236 1.68 -0.86 -10.00
CA THR A 236 0.36 -1.44 -10.25
C THR A 236 0.41 -2.50 -11.36
N GLY A 237 -0.75 -3.03 -11.76
CA GLY A 237 -0.86 -4.06 -12.81
C GLY A 237 -0.90 -3.53 -14.25
N VAL A 238 -0.62 -2.25 -14.47
CA VAL A 238 -0.61 -1.61 -15.79
C VAL A 238 0.55 -0.64 -15.89
N ASP A 239 1.13 -0.53 -17.09
CA ASP A 239 2.32 0.29 -17.34
C ASP A 239 2.03 1.79 -17.29
N ASN A 240 0.79 2.16 -17.60
CA ASN A 240 0.32 3.54 -17.61
C ASN A 240 -1.12 3.63 -17.07
N VAL A 241 -1.49 4.82 -16.63
CA VAL A 241 -2.87 5.24 -16.44
C VAL A 241 -3.50 5.50 -17.81
N PHE A 242 -4.78 5.15 -17.95
CA PHE A 242 -5.54 5.35 -19.17
C PHE A 242 -6.81 6.15 -18.87
N VAL A 243 -7.22 6.97 -19.85
CA VAL A 243 -8.58 7.52 -19.93
C VAL A 243 -9.36 6.78 -21.01
N ASN A 244 -10.69 6.81 -20.92
CA ASN A 244 -11.59 5.98 -21.73
C ASN A 244 -11.20 4.49 -21.68
N TYR A 245 -10.84 4.01 -20.49
CA TYR A 245 -10.31 2.66 -20.28
C TYR A 245 -11.28 1.58 -20.78
N ASN A 246 -10.75 0.56 -21.47
CA ASN A 246 -11.52 -0.52 -22.12
C ASN A 246 -12.55 -0.04 -23.17
N THR A 247 -12.33 1.11 -23.79
CA THR A 247 -13.13 1.59 -24.93
C THR A 247 -12.25 1.73 -26.19
N PRO A 248 -12.86 1.85 -27.39
CA PRO A 248 -12.11 2.10 -28.63
C PRO A 248 -11.26 3.38 -28.60
N ASP A 249 -11.66 4.38 -27.81
CA ASP A 249 -11.00 5.68 -27.69
C ASP A 249 -10.04 5.73 -26.48
N GLN A 250 -9.59 4.56 -25.99
CA GLN A 250 -8.65 4.45 -24.88
C GLN A 250 -7.37 5.23 -25.20
N LYS A 251 -7.01 6.14 -24.30
CA LYS A 251 -5.81 6.96 -24.42
C LYS A 251 -4.89 6.72 -23.24
N LYS A 252 -3.64 6.39 -23.55
CA LYS A 252 -2.54 6.25 -22.60
C LYS A 252 -2.10 7.63 -22.08
N LEU A 253 -1.97 7.78 -20.78
CA LEU A 253 -1.38 8.96 -20.16
C LEU A 253 0.11 8.72 -19.91
N GLU A 254 0.95 9.63 -20.38
CA GLU A 254 2.40 9.63 -20.11
C GLU A 254 2.69 10.73 -19.08
N LYS A 255 3.31 11.84 -19.48
CA LYS A 255 3.46 12.99 -18.60
C LYS A 255 2.19 13.84 -18.60
N VAL A 256 1.66 14.14 -17.42
CA VAL A 256 0.48 15.00 -17.21
C VAL A 256 0.69 15.96 -16.03
N THR A 257 0.10 17.14 -16.10
CA THR A 257 0.05 18.12 -15.01
C THR A 257 -1.05 17.80 -14.00
N LEU A 258 -1.00 18.42 -12.82
CA LEU A 258 -2.07 18.37 -11.83
C LEU A 258 -3.41 18.82 -12.42
N SER A 259 -3.42 19.92 -13.17
CA SER A 259 -4.64 20.42 -13.82
C SER A 259 -5.24 19.42 -14.82
N GLU A 260 -4.41 18.80 -15.66
CA GLU A 260 -4.87 17.83 -16.66
C GLU A 260 -5.44 16.56 -16.02
N ILE A 261 -4.73 15.98 -15.05
CA ILE A 261 -5.19 14.75 -14.41
C ILE A 261 -6.38 15.00 -13.47
N GLY A 262 -6.47 16.18 -12.87
CA GLY A 262 -7.61 16.64 -12.09
C GLY A 262 -8.89 16.70 -12.93
N ALA A 263 -8.82 17.24 -14.15
CA ALA A 263 -9.98 17.26 -15.06
C ALA A 263 -10.48 15.84 -15.37
N TYR A 264 -9.57 14.88 -15.64
CA TYR A 264 -9.96 13.48 -15.86
C TYR A 264 -10.56 12.81 -14.61
N LEU A 265 -10.08 13.19 -13.42
CA LEU A 265 -10.63 12.71 -12.16
C LEU A 265 -12.06 13.21 -11.94
N GLU A 266 -12.33 14.49 -12.24
CA GLU A 266 -13.67 15.10 -12.19
C GLU A 266 -14.62 14.47 -13.21
N ASP A 267 -14.12 14.15 -14.41
CA ASP A 267 -14.85 13.44 -15.47
C ASP A 267 -15.11 11.95 -15.15
N GLY A 268 -14.68 11.46 -13.98
CA GLY A 268 -14.93 10.09 -13.54
C GLY A 268 -14.16 9.03 -14.35
N GLN A 269 -13.03 9.38 -14.96
CA GLN A 269 -12.25 8.48 -15.82
C GLN A 269 -11.57 7.33 -15.06
N PHE A 270 -11.42 7.45 -13.73
CA PHE A 270 -10.69 6.48 -12.91
C PHE A 270 -11.61 5.71 -11.96
N ALA A 271 -11.50 4.38 -11.98
CA ALA A 271 -12.33 3.50 -11.16
C ALA A 271 -12.01 3.61 -9.65
N ALA A 272 -13.05 3.78 -8.83
CA ALA A 272 -12.96 4.03 -7.38
C ALA A 272 -12.24 2.93 -6.57
N GLY A 273 -12.29 1.67 -7.04
CA GLY A 273 -11.68 0.52 -6.35
C GLY A 273 -10.24 0.21 -6.75
N SER A 274 -9.67 0.91 -7.74
CA SER A 274 -8.36 0.55 -8.31
C SER A 274 -7.50 1.76 -8.65
N MET A 275 -7.80 2.47 -9.74
CA MET A 275 -6.93 3.52 -10.26
C MET A 275 -7.16 4.87 -9.59
N LYS A 276 -8.39 5.19 -9.19
CA LYS A 276 -8.71 6.47 -8.57
C LYS A 276 -7.88 6.76 -7.30
N PRO A 277 -7.78 5.84 -6.31
CA PRO A 277 -6.97 6.10 -5.12
C PRO A 277 -5.48 6.33 -5.44
N LYS A 278 -4.96 5.69 -6.51
CA LYS A 278 -3.56 5.86 -6.96
C LYS A 278 -3.32 7.25 -7.50
N VAL A 279 -4.22 7.69 -8.37
CA VAL A 279 -4.20 9.04 -8.95
C VAL A 279 -4.33 10.08 -7.84
N GLU A 280 -5.31 9.95 -6.95
CA GLU A 280 -5.51 10.89 -5.84
C GLU A 280 -4.31 10.94 -4.88
N ALA A 281 -3.71 9.79 -4.55
CA ALA A 281 -2.51 9.75 -3.71
C ALA A 281 -1.30 10.39 -4.38
N ALA A 282 -1.10 10.12 -5.67
CA ALA A 282 -0.01 10.71 -6.44
C ALA A 282 -0.18 12.23 -6.61
N MET A 283 -1.39 12.70 -6.90
CA MET A 283 -1.73 14.13 -6.91
C MET A 283 -1.45 14.77 -5.55
N ALA A 284 -1.90 14.16 -4.44
CA ALA A 284 -1.68 14.69 -3.10
C ALA A 284 -0.19 14.83 -2.75
N PHE A 285 0.67 13.93 -3.22
CA PHE A 285 2.12 14.07 -3.07
C PHE A 285 2.67 15.26 -3.89
N VAL A 286 2.29 15.36 -5.16
CA VAL A 286 2.74 16.43 -6.05
C VAL A 286 2.28 17.80 -5.56
N GLU A 287 1.03 17.93 -5.12
CA GLU A 287 0.48 19.18 -4.56
C GLU A 287 1.23 19.66 -3.32
N ARG A 288 1.63 18.74 -2.44
CA ARG A 288 2.29 19.07 -1.17
C ARG A 288 3.77 19.37 -1.31
N THR A 289 4.43 18.72 -2.28
CA THR A 289 5.90 18.74 -2.38
C THR A 289 6.42 19.46 -3.62
N GLY A 290 5.58 19.62 -4.65
CA GLY A 290 6.00 20.07 -5.99
C GLY A 290 6.83 19.03 -6.75
N ARG A 291 7.02 17.82 -6.21
CA ARG A 291 7.85 16.76 -6.79
C ARG A 291 7.01 15.79 -7.60
N ALA A 292 7.65 15.09 -8.54
CA ALA A 292 6.95 14.18 -9.45
C ALA A 292 6.46 12.90 -8.75
N ALA A 293 5.31 12.40 -9.17
CA ALA A 293 4.83 11.07 -8.83
C ALA A 293 4.62 10.25 -10.10
N THR A 294 5.06 8.99 -10.11
CA THR A 294 4.93 8.10 -11.25
C THR A 294 4.07 6.89 -10.90
N ILE A 295 3.11 6.55 -11.76
CA ILE A 295 2.32 5.31 -11.70
C ILE A 295 2.76 4.43 -12.88
N THR A 296 3.22 3.22 -12.58
CA THR A 296 3.72 2.27 -13.59
C THR A 296 3.55 0.83 -13.11
N SER A 297 3.99 -0.16 -13.88
CA SER A 297 4.01 -1.56 -13.47
C SER A 297 5.39 -1.99 -13.01
N LEU A 298 5.43 -3.10 -12.27
CA LEU A 298 6.69 -3.74 -11.90
C LEU A 298 7.42 -4.32 -13.14
N GLU A 299 6.68 -4.72 -14.18
CA GLU A 299 7.23 -5.24 -15.44
C GLU A 299 7.86 -4.13 -16.30
N ASN A 300 7.28 -2.93 -16.27
CA ASN A 300 7.75 -1.74 -17.00
C ASN A 300 8.87 -0.99 -16.26
N LEU A 301 9.39 -1.52 -15.15
CA LEU A 301 10.36 -0.79 -14.31
C LEU A 301 11.71 -0.57 -15.01
N GLU A 302 12.13 -1.51 -15.87
CA GLU A 302 13.36 -1.35 -16.67
C GLU A 302 13.21 -0.21 -17.70
N ASP A 303 12.07 -0.16 -18.39
CA ASP A 303 11.76 0.93 -19.33
C ASP A 303 11.57 2.27 -18.62
N PHE A 304 10.92 2.27 -17.45
CA PHE A 304 10.81 3.45 -16.59
C PHE A 304 12.19 4.02 -16.24
N LEU A 305 13.13 3.16 -15.85
CA LEU A 305 14.50 3.58 -15.54
C LEU A 305 15.28 4.06 -16.76
N ALA A 306 15.07 3.43 -17.91
CA ALA A 306 15.81 3.74 -19.14
C ALA A 306 15.32 5.03 -19.82
N ASN A 307 14.00 5.28 -19.82
CA ASN A 307 13.40 6.33 -20.64
C ASN A 307 12.22 7.08 -19.97
N GLY A 308 11.88 6.77 -18.71
CA GLY A 308 10.77 7.39 -18.01
C GLY A 308 9.40 6.84 -18.39
N SER A 309 9.31 5.64 -18.99
CA SER A 309 8.05 4.97 -19.31
C SER A 309 7.14 4.84 -18.07
N GLY A 310 5.95 5.40 -18.15
CA GLY A 310 4.96 5.40 -17.08
C GLY A 310 4.03 6.60 -17.20
N THR A 311 3.10 6.74 -16.25
CA THR A 311 2.35 7.98 -16.10
C THR A 311 3.01 8.83 -15.02
N THR A 312 3.64 9.93 -15.41
CA THR A 312 4.27 10.87 -14.47
C THR A 312 3.39 12.11 -14.30
N ILE A 313 2.94 12.31 -13.07
CA ILE A 313 2.20 13.49 -12.64
C ILE A 313 3.21 14.52 -12.13
N VAL A 314 3.08 15.75 -12.61
CA VAL A 314 3.93 16.89 -12.21
C VAL A 314 3.08 18.09 -11.82
N ALA A 315 3.67 19.03 -11.08
CA ALA A 315 3.05 20.33 -10.84
C ALA A 315 2.82 21.08 -12.16
N ASP A 316 1.89 22.04 -12.14
CA ASP A 316 1.58 22.91 -13.29
C ASP A 316 2.76 23.79 -13.73
#